data_AF-A0A7L7IXJ1-F1
#
_entry.id   AF-A0A7L7IXJ1-F1
#
_cell.length_a   1.000
_cell.length_b   1.000
_cell.length_c   1.000
_cell.angle_alpha   90.00
_cell.angle_beta   90.00
_cell.angle_gamma   90.00
#
_symmetry.space_group_name_H-M   'P 1'
#
loop_
_entity.id
_entity.type
_entity.pdbx_description
1 polymer ?
#
loop_
_entity_poly.entity_id
_entity_poly.type
_entity_poly.pdbx_seq_one_letter_code
_entity_poly.pdbx_strand_id
1 'polypeptide(L)'
;MSAIGLTHLFAMPPLSDYKLHLFTRADSLKVALSRTSFFSVIYSLSDAREERRNCLSCMRELALNHNDIQRIVLASGEMEAKLVSHLFPSRLHGIINKAVPLIELLDELSALLKETGRVNDNMLNHWYVSHNRMLSPTERAILRYMSFGYSIPEIATQLERNIKTIRAHKFNAMVKLGVNSDVGLLDAADLLTHLPAGEGRRTALTIPAFS
;
A
#
# COMPACT_ATOMS: atom_id res chain seq x y z
N MET A 1 7.79 -14.16 -6.70
CA MET A 1 9.00 -14.22 -7.55
C MET A 1 10.24 -14.23 -6.66
N SER A 2 11.22 -15.06 -6.98
CA SER A 2 12.51 -15.09 -6.29
C SER A 2 13.45 -14.01 -6.85
N ALA A 3 14.55 -13.74 -6.14
CA ALA A 3 15.64 -12.87 -6.62
C ALA A 3 16.12 -13.27 -8.03
N ILE A 4 16.28 -14.57 -8.27
CA ILE A 4 16.68 -15.15 -9.55
C ILE A 4 15.65 -14.84 -10.64
N GLY A 5 14.36 -14.96 -10.35
CA GLY A 5 13.29 -14.64 -11.30
C GLY A 5 13.31 -13.17 -11.74
N LEU A 6 13.57 -12.24 -10.82
CA LEU A 6 13.72 -10.83 -11.15
C LEU A 6 14.99 -10.55 -11.96
N THR A 7 16.10 -11.22 -11.65
CA THR A 7 17.32 -11.08 -12.46
C THR A 7 17.09 -11.51 -13.91
N HIS A 8 16.38 -12.62 -14.13
CA HIS A 8 16.02 -13.04 -15.48
C HIS A 8 15.06 -12.05 -16.15
N LEU A 9 14.06 -11.54 -15.43
CA LEU A 9 13.13 -10.54 -15.96
C LEU A 9 13.85 -9.27 -16.44
N PHE A 10 14.81 -8.76 -15.66
CA PHE A 10 15.59 -7.58 -16.02
C PHE A 10 16.67 -7.84 -17.07
N ALA A 11 16.99 -9.11 -17.38
CA ALA A 11 17.86 -9.45 -18.51
C ALA A 11 17.11 -9.43 -19.86
N MET A 12 15.77 -9.41 -19.85
CA MET A 12 14.95 -9.40 -21.06
C MET A 12 14.72 -7.97 -21.56
N PRO A 13 14.71 -7.72 -22.88
CA PRO A 13 14.15 -6.48 -23.43
C PRO A 13 12.66 -6.38 -23.03
N PRO A 14 12.13 -5.22 -22.61
CA PRO A 14 12.74 -3.88 -22.64
C PRO A 14 13.45 -3.44 -21.33
N LEU A 15 13.69 -4.34 -20.38
CA LEU A 15 14.25 -3.99 -19.07
C LEU A 15 15.79 -4.08 -19.01
N SER A 16 16.42 -4.60 -20.05
CA SER A 16 17.88 -4.80 -20.14
C SER A 16 18.72 -3.53 -19.96
N ASP A 17 18.13 -2.36 -20.18
CA ASP A 17 18.80 -1.07 -20.04
C ASP A 17 18.91 -0.61 -18.56
N TYR A 18 18.22 -1.30 -17.65
CA TYR A 18 18.23 -0.98 -16.22
C TYR A 18 19.24 -1.83 -15.45
N LYS A 19 19.98 -1.18 -14.56
CA LYS A 19 20.85 -1.87 -13.60
C LYS A 19 20.06 -2.28 -12.37
N LEU A 20 19.82 -3.59 -12.22
CA LEU A 20 19.10 -4.15 -11.08
C LEU A 20 20.02 -4.30 -9.86
N HIS A 21 19.56 -3.81 -8.70
CA HIS A 21 20.18 -4.02 -7.39
C HIS A 21 19.17 -4.70 -6.46
N LEU A 22 19.54 -5.84 -5.89
CA LEU A 22 18.66 -6.63 -5.03
C LEU A 22 19.06 -6.50 -3.55
N PHE A 23 18.07 -6.25 -2.71
CA PHE A 23 18.23 -6.13 -1.27
C PHE A 23 17.20 -7.01 -0.57
N THR A 24 17.64 -7.79 0.42
CA THR A 24 16.76 -8.61 1.27
C THR A 24 16.44 -7.95 2.61
N ARG A 25 17.14 -6.87 2.96
CA ARG A 25 16.98 -6.12 4.20
C ARG A 25 16.88 -4.63 3.93
N ALA A 26 16.00 -3.95 4.68
CA ALA A 26 15.84 -2.51 4.63
C ALA A 26 17.13 -1.75 4.95
N ASP A 27 17.92 -2.21 5.94
CA ASP A 27 19.18 -1.54 6.32
C ASP A 27 20.18 -1.50 5.16
N SER A 28 20.29 -2.59 4.39
CA SER A 28 21.18 -2.66 3.24
C SER A 28 20.75 -1.68 2.14
N LEU A 29 19.44 -1.55 1.93
CA LEU A 29 18.89 -0.55 1.00
C LEU A 29 19.22 0.88 1.47
N LYS A 30 19.07 1.19 2.77
CA LYS A 30 19.40 2.52 3.33
C LYS A 30 20.86 2.89 3.14
N VAL A 31 21.77 1.94 3.41
CA VAL A 31 23.21 2.15 3.16
C VAL A 31 23.47 2.40 1.68
N ALA A 32 22.82 1.67 0.78
CA ALA A 32 22.97 1.87 -0.66
C ALA A 32 22.41 3.23 -1.12
N LEU A 33 21.24 3.64 -0.63
CA LEU A 33 20.63 4.95 -0.92
C LEU A 33 21.54 6.13 -0.55
N SER A 34 22.39 5.97 0.48
CA SER A 34 23.37 7.00 0.87
C SER A 34 24.58 7.12 -0.06
N ARG A 35 24.84 6.10 -0.90
CA ARG A 35 26.06 5.99 -1.73
C ARG A 35 25.77 6.06 -3.23
N THR A 36 24.56 5.67 -3.61
CA THR A 36 24.15 5.53 -5.01
C THR A 36 22.76 6.15 -5.18
N SER A 37 22.60 6.97 -6.21
CA SER A 37 21.28 7.46 -6.62
C SER A 37 20.52 6.35 -7.35
N PHE A 38 19.31 6.03 -6.89
CA PHE A 38 18.39 5.14 -7.57
C PHE A 38 17.25 5.97 -8.15
N PHE A 39 16.84 5.69 -9.39
CA PHE A 39 15.67 6.37 -9.96
C PHE A 39 14.35 5.67 -9.57
N SER A 40 14.39 4.38 -9.25
CA SER A 40 13.21 3.59 -8.88
C SER A 40 13.54 2.54 -7.83
N VAL A 41 12.61 2.33 -6.91
CA VAL A 41 12.61 1.25 -5.91
C VAL A 41 11.33 0.43 -6.09
N ILE A 42 11.54 -0.88 -6.27
CA ILE A 42 10.48 -1.86 -6.43
C ILE A 42 10.47 -2.76 -5.18
N TYR A 43 9.39 -2.74 -4.41
CA TYR A 43 9.23 -3.60 -3.24
C TYR A 43 8.36 -4.82 -3.58
N SER A 44 8.92 -6.02 -3.44
CA SER A 44 8.18 -7.26 -3.68
C SER A 44 7.57 -7.80 -2.38
N LEU A 45 6.25 -7.78 -2.26
CA LEU A 45 5.55 -8.37 -1.11
C LEU A 45 5.59 -9.90 -1.13
N SER A 46 5.30 -10.54 0.00
CA SER A 46 5.23 -12.01 0.11
C SER A 46 4.00 -12.51 0.87
N ASP A 47 2.94 -11.70 0.93
CA ASP A 47 1.67 -11.96 1.63
C ASP A 47 1.78 -12.14 3.16
N ALA A 48 2.96 -11.91 3.74
CA ALA A 48 3.13 -11.88 5.19
C ALA A 48 2.68 -10.53 5.76
N ARG A 49 1.93 -10.56 6.87
CA ARG A 49 1.49 -9.35 7.60
C ARG A 49 2.66 -8.43 7.93
N GLU A 50 3.76 -8.97 8.44
CA GLU A 50 4.97 -8.21 8.77
C GLU A 50 5.62 -7.59 7.53
N GLU A 51 5.61 -8.29 6.38
CA GLU A 51 6.14 -7.74 5.12
C GLU A 51 5.31 -6.57 4.60
N ARG A 52 3.98 -6.60 4.76
CA ARG A 52 3.13 -5.44 4.41
C ARG A 52 3.45 -4.22 5.26
N ARG A 53 3.72 -4.41 6.56
CA ARG A 53 4.13 -3.33 7.47
C ARG A 53 5.51 -2.77 7.10
N ASN A 54 6.47 -3.65 6.82
CA ASN A 54 7.81 -3.28 6.37
C ASN A 54 7.77 -2.50 5.05
N CYS A 55 6.98 -2.99 4.09
CA CYS A 55 6.75 -2.33 2.82
C CYS A 55 6.16 -0.93 3.01
N LEU A 56 5.12 -0.80 3.83
CA LEU A 56 4.49 0.49 4.14
C LEU A 56 5.48 1.47 4.76
N SER A 57 6.27 1.02 5.73
CA SER A 57 7.30 1.83 6.38
C SER A 57 8.37 2.29 5.38
N CYS A 58 8.87 1.37 4.55
CA CYS A 58 9.87 1.66 3.52
C CYS A 58 9.36 2.67 2.48
N MET A 59 8.16 2.46 1.95
CA MET A 59 7.55 3.35 0.96
C MET A 59 7.29 4.75 1.53
N ARG A 60 6.90 4.84 2.82
CA ARG A 60 6.72 6.11 3.51
C ARG A 60 8.05 6.85 3.71
N GLU A 61 9.09 6.15 4.14
CA GLU A 61 10.43 6.72 4.31
C GLU A 61 10.96 7.29 3.00
N LEU A 62 10.86 6.52 1.90
CA LEU A 62 11.20 7.00 0.56
C LEU A 62 10.36 8.22 0.16
N ALA A 63 9.05 8.19 0.42
CA ALA A 63 8.18 9.30 0.07
C ALA A 63 8.47 10.60 0.87
N LEU A 64 9.11 10.51 2.04
CA LEU A 64 9.48 11.66 2.87
C LEU A 64 10.89 12.17 2.56
N ASN A 65 11.85 11.26 2.36
CA ASN A 65 13.28 11.59 2.25
C ASN A 65 13.80 11.57 0.80
N HIS A 66 13.10 10.91 -0.10
CA HIS A 66 13.53 10.61 -1.47
C HIS A 66 12.36 10.75 -2.46
N ASN A 67 11.79 11.96 -2.56
CA ASN A 67 10.55 12.18 -3.32
C ASN A 67 10.71 11.94 -4.83
N ASP A 68 11.92 12.09 -5.36
CA ASP A 68 12.34 11.87 -6.74
C ASP A 68 12.41 10.39 -7.13
N ILE A 69 12.52 9.48 -6.15
CA ILE A 69 12.59 8.04 -6.40
C ILE A 69 11.20 7.50 -6.73
N GLN A 70 11.09 6.84 -7.87
CA GLN A 70 9.89 6.10 -8.26
C GLN A 70 9.66 4.93 -7.29
N ARG A 71 8.41 4.74 -6.86
CA ARG A 71 8.02 3.79 -5.79
C ARG A 71 7.00 2.81 -6.33
N ILE A 72 7.42 1.59 -6.61
CA ILE A 72 6.57 0.54 -7.18
C ILE A 72 6.43 -0.60 -6.16
N VAL A 73 5.24 -1.17 -6.04
CA VAL A 73 4.99 -2.35 -5.20
C VAL A 73 4.57 -3.53 -6.07
N LEU A 74 5.23 -4.67 -5.92
CA LEU A 74 4.79 -5.94 -6.52
C LEU A 74 3.97 -6.72 -5.48
N ALA A 75 2.66 -6.79 -5.68
CA ALA A 75 1.72 -7.54 -4.85
C ALA A 75 1.61 -9.01 -5.29
N SER A 76 1.37 -9.92 -4.36
CA SER A 76 1.30 -11.38 -4.58
C SER A 76 0.02 -11.84 -5.26
N GLY A 77 -1.00 -10.99 -5.28
CA GLY A 77 -2.30 -11.27 -5.89
C GLY A 77 -3.18 -10.04 -5.89
N GLU A 78 -4.39 -10.18 -6.44
CA GLU A 78 -5.37 -9.10 -6.53
C GLU A 78 -5.81 -8.58 -5.15
N MET A 79 -5.98 -9.48 -4.17
CA MET A 79 -6.33 -9.10 -2.80
C MET A 79 -5.24 -8.25 -2.13
N GLU A 80 -3.97 -8.65 -2.28
CA GLU A 80 -2.85 -7.88 -1.72
C GLU A 80 -2.70 -6.53 -2.44
N ALA A 81 -2.91 -6.49 -3.76
CA ALA A 81 -2.93 -5.25 -4.53
C ALA A 81 -4.04 -4.30 -4.05
N LYS A 82 -5.25 -4.82 -3.78
CA LYS A 82 -6.39 -4.09 -3.20
C LYS A 82 -6.07 -3.52 -1.82
N LEU A 83 -5.42 -4.29 -0.96
CA LEU A 83 -5.01 -3.81 0.36
C LEU A 83 -4.01 -2.65 0.24
N VAL A 84 -2.97 -2.82 -0.58
CA VAL A 84 -1.96 -1.78 -0.80
C VAL A 84 -2.59 -0.52 -1.38
N SER A 85 -3.48 -0.63 -2.38
CA SER A 85 -4.09 0.53 -3.04
C SER A 85 -4.95 1.39 -2.10
N HIS A 86 -5.57 0.79 -1.08
CA HIS A 86 -6.44 1.50 -0.15
C HIS A 86 -5.74 2.01 1.11
N LEU A 87 -4.70 1.30 1.55
CA LEU A 87 -4.14 1.49 2.89
C LEU A 87 -2.77 2.17 2.86
N PHE A 88 -2.03 2.08 1.74
CA PHE A 88 -0.78 2.80 1.60
C PHE A 88 -1.06 4.28 1.30
N PRO A 89 -0.23 5.21 1.84
CA PRO A 89 -0.36 6.62 1.53
C PRO A 89 -0.22 6.85 0.01
N SER A 90 -0.91 7.87 -0.49
CA SER A 90 -1.15 8.19 -1.91
C SER A 90 0.10 8.61 -2.72
N ARG A 91 1.27 8.04 -2.46
CA ARG A 91 2.56 8.40 -3.08
C ARG A 91 3.24 7.23 -3.79
N LEU A 92 2.53 6.13 -4.01
CA LEU A 92 3.02 5.06 -4.87
C LEU A 92 2.90 5.47 -6.34
N HIS A 93 3.89 5.06 -7.13
CA HIS A 93 3.92 5.27 -8.57
C HIS A 93 3.37 4.06 -9.34
N GLY A 94 3.18 2.92 -8.69
CA GLY A 94 2.66 1.71 -9.33
C GLY A 94 2.41 0.59 -8.32
N ILE A 95 1.36 -0.17 -8.52
CA ILE A 95 1.15 -1.48 -7.87
C ILE A 95 0.96 -2.50 -8.99
N ILE A 96 1.80 -3.53 -9.00
CA ILE A 96 1.77 -4.59 -10.02
C ILE A 96 1.43 -5.91 -9.35
N ASN A 97 0.56 -6.70 -9.96
CA ASN A 97 0.23 -8.03 -9.48
C ASN A 97 1.22 -9.07 -10.03
N LYS A 98 1.96 -9.76 -9.17
CA LYS A 98 2.93 -10.82 -9.54
C LYS A 98 2.27 -12.10 -10.05
N ALA A 99 0.97 -12.28 -9.83
CA ALA A 99 0.24 -13.46 -10.26
C ALA A 99 -0.19 -13.42 -11.73
N VAL A 100 -0.03 -12.27 -12.40
CA VAL A 100 -0.29 -12.15 -13.84
C VAL A 100 0.78 -12.91 -14.64
N PRO A 101 0.49 -13.30 -15.90
CA PRO A 101 1.48 -13.89 -16.78
C PRO A 101 2.75 -13.05 -16.92
N LEU A 102 3.90 -13.71 -17.10
CA LEU A 102 5.21 -13.05 -17.17
C LEU A 102 5.28 -11.91 -18.20
N ILE A 103 4.61 -12.07 -19.35
CA ILE A 103 4.59 -11.07 -20.40
C ILE A 103 3.83 -9.80 -19.98
N GLU A 104 2.68 -9.96 -19.33
CA GLU A 104 1.88 -8.84 -18.80
C GLU A 104 2.65 -8.12 -17.69
N LEU A 105 3.30 -8.88 -16.80
CA LEU A 105 4.17 -8.33 -15.75
C LEU A 105 5.32 -7.50 -16.34
N LEU A 106 5.97 -8.02 -17.39
CA LEU A 106 7.07 -7.34 -18.08
C LEU A 106 6.59 -6.03 -18.71
N ASP A 107 5.44 -6.08 -19.39
CA ASP A 107 4.84 -4.91 -20.03
C ASP A 107 4.45 -3.84 -19.01
N GLU A 108 3.74 -4.20 -17.95
CA GLU A 108 3.35 -3.29 -16.86
C GLU A 108 4.58 -2.65 -16.20
N LEU A 109 5.58 -3.44 -15.85
CA LEU A 109 6.79 -2.94 -15.20
C LEU A 109 7.58 -2.02 -16.12
N SER A 110 7.67 -2.37 -17.41
CA SER A 110 8.36 -1.54 -18.39
C SER A 110 7.66 -0.20 -18.64
N ALA A 111 6.32 -0.19 -18.66
CA ALA A 111 5.53 1.01 -18.81
C ALA A 111 5.75 1.95 -17.62
N LEU A 112 5.66 1.41 -16.40
CA LEU A 112 5.93 2.18 -15.18
C LEU A 112 7.35 2.75 -15.18
N LEU A 113 8.37 1.95 -15.43
CA LEU A 113 9.77 2.41 -15.36
C LEU A 113 10.12 3.47 -16.43
N LYS A 114 9.48 3.42 -17.60
CA LYS A 114 9.64 4.43 -18.66
C LYS A 114 8.93 5.75 -18.34
N GLU A 115 7.87 5.70 -17.54
CA GLU A 115 7.08 6.86 -17.18
C GLU A 115 7.75 7.65 -16.04
N THR A 116 8.61 8.58 -16.44
CA THR A 116 9.37 9.47 -15.55
C THR A 116 8.58 10.72 -15.11
N GLY A 117 7.33 10.86 -15.58
CA GLY A 117 6.48 12.04 -15.37
C GLY A 117 5.33 11.80 -14.39
N ARG A 118 5.29 12.60 -13.31
CA ARG A 118 4.20 12.78 -12.34
C ARG A 118 3.77 11.57 -11.51
N VAL A 119 4.21 11.58 -10.25
CA VAL A 119 3.52 10.96 -9.10
C VAL A 119 2.02 11.31 -9.21
N ASN A 120 1.15 10.31 -9.31
CA ASN A 120 -0.33 10.35 -9.46
C ASN A 120 -0.99 10.41 -10.85
N ASP A 121 -0.30 10.65 -11.98
CA ASP A 121 -0.99 10.71 -13.29
C ASP A 121 -0.90 9.43 -14.13
N ASN A 122 -0.32 8.37 -13.57
CA ASN A 122 -0.17 7.14 -14.31
C ASN A 122 -1.55 6.52 -14.59
N MET A 123 -1.93 6.37 -15.86
CA MET A 123 -3.16 5.70 -16.29
C MET A 123 -3.26 4.27 -15.72
N LEU A 124 -2.13 3.60 -15.44
CA LEU A 124 -2.10 2.27 -14.81
C LEU A 124 -2.48 2.32 -13.32
N ASN A 125 -2.02 3.34 -12.58
CA ASN A 125 -2.54 3.60 -11.23
C ASN A 125 -4.00 4.01 -11.29
N HIS A 126 -4.40 4.86 -12.24
CA HIS A 126 -5.80 5.26 -12.36
C HIS A 126 -6.68 4.07 -12.73
N TRP A 127 -6.20 3.08 -13.49
CA TRP A 127 -6.96 1.86 -13.80
C TRP A 127 -7.18 1.00 -12.54
N TYR A 128 -6.13 0.72 -11.75
CA TYR A 128 -6.25 -0.07 -10.51
C TYR A 128 -6.94 0.68 -9.35
N VAL A 129 -6.71 2.00 -9.23
CA VAL A 129 -7.32 2.86 -8.20
C VAL A 129 -8.77 3.23 -8.56
N SER A 130 -9.16 3.30 -9.84
CA SER A 130 -10.57 3.59 -10.22
C SER A 130 -11.49 2.37 -10.22
N HIS A 131 -10.97 1.16 -10.47
CA HIS A 131 -11.76 -0.08 -10.33
C HIS A 131 -12.00 -0.49 -8.87
N ASN A 132 -11.14 -0.03 -7.96
CA ASN A 132 -11.31 -0.20 -6.53
C ASN A 132 -12.07 0.98 -5.94
N ARG A 133 -13.37 0.80 -5.67
CA ARG A 133 -14.17 1.80 -4.95
C ARG A 133 -13.46 2.16 -3.63
N MET A 134 -12.90 3.37 -3.56
CA MET A 134 -12.20 3.83 -2.36
C MET A 134 -13.04 3.62 -1.10
N LEU A 135 -12.36 3.37 0.02
CA LEU A 135 -13.01 3.32 1.32
C LEU A 135 -13.69 4.65 1.60
N SER A 136 -14.98 4.59 1.97
CA SER A 136 -15.70 5.79 2.38
C SER A 136 -15.14 6.34 3.70
N PRO A 137 -15.34 7.62 4.02
CA PRO A 137 -14.91 8.19 5.30
C PRO A 137 -15.42 7.38 6.50
N THR A 138 -16.66 6.87 6.43
CA THR A 138 -17.28 6.03 7.45
C THR A 138 -16.61 4.66 7.55
N GLU A 139 -16.37 3.98 6.42
CA GLU A 139 -15.65 2.70 6.41
C GLU A 139 -14.25 2.85 7.01
N ARG A 140 -13.53 3.91 6.63
CA ARG A 140 -12.20 4.20 7.17
C ARG A 140 -12.24 4.52 8.67
N ALA A 141 -13.29 5.17 9.16
CA ALA A 141 -13.48 5.44 10.58
C ALA A 141 -13.75 4.15 11.37
N ILE A 142 -14.61 3.26 10.84
CA ILE A 142 -14.91 1.96 11.44
C ILE A 142 -13.63 1.14 11.57
N LEU A 143 -12.80 1.05 10.51
CA LEU A 143 -11.53 0.33 10.57
C LEU A 143 -10.60 0.89 11.66
N ARG A 144 -10.51 2.21 11.81
CA ARG A 144 -9.71 2.83 12.89
C ARG A 144 -10.21 2.43 14.27
N TYR A 145 -11.52 2.48 14.54
CA TYR A 145 -12.03 2.04 15.83
C TYR A 145 -11.79 0.54 16.06
N MET A 146 -11.98 -0.29 15.04
CA MET A 146 -11.69 -1.73 15.15
C MET A 146 -10.22 -1.99 15.49
N SER A 147 -9.27 -1.26 14.89
CA SER A 147 -7.85 -1.37 15.23
C SER A 147 -7.49 -0.87 16.64
N PHE A 148 -8.38 -0.10 17.28
CA PHE A 148 -8.27 0.25 18.70
C PHE A 148 -8.98 -0.74 19.63
N GLY A 149 -9.54 -1.83 19.09
CA GLY A 149 -10.21 -2.88 19.87
C GLY A 149 -11.69 -2.66 20.14
N TYR A 150 -12.31 -1.63 19.56
CA TYR A 150 -13.74 -1.37 19.77
C TYR A 150 -14.61 -2.42 19.07
N SER A 151 -15.65 -2.87 19.77
CA SER A 151 -16.69 -3.74 19.23
C SER A 151 -17.69 -2.95 18.37
N ILE A 152 -18.42 -3.66 17.50
CA ILE A 152 -19.42 -3.05 16.61
C ILE A 152 -20.50 -2.22 17.35
N PRO A 153 -21.04 -2.66 18.51
CA PRO A 153 -21.91 -1.82 19.33
C PRO A 153 -21.25 -0.53 19.81
N GLU A 154 -20.02 -0.60 20.32
CA GLU A 154 -19.31 0.58 20.82
C GLU A 154 -19.01 1.57 19.69
N ILE A 155 -18.65 1.07 18.50
CA ILE A 155 -18.46 1.89 17.29
C ILE A 155 -19.78 2.58 16.90
N ALA A 156 -20.90 1.88 17.01
CA ALA A 156 -22.22 2.44 16.71
C ALA A 156 -22.57 3.59 17.67
N THR A 157 -22.28 3.43 18.96
CA THR A 157 -22.40 4.49 19.97
C THR A 157 -21.49 5.67 19.63
N GLN A 158 -20.21 5.41 19.38
CA GLN A 158 -19.20 6.44 19.14
C GLN A 158 -19.42 7.25 17.86
N LEU A 159 -19.99 6.62 16.82
CA LEU A 159 -20.34 7.28 15.56
C LEU A 159 -21.77 7.81 15.54
N GLU A 160 -22.55 7.61 16.61
CA GLU A 160 -23.97 7.96 16.70
C GLU A 160 -24.78 7.41 15.51
N ARG A 161 -24.59 6.12 15.19
CA ARG A 161 -25.25 5.44 14.07
C ARG A 161 -25.92 4.16 14.48
N ASN A 162 -26.93 3.76 13.70
CA ASN A 162 -27.57 2.46 13.87
C ASN A 162 -26.55 1.33 13.69
N ILE A 163 -26.55 0.35 14.60
CA ILE A 163 -25.65 -0.80 14.56
C ILE A 163 -25.74 -1.59 13.24
N LYS A 164 -26.91 -1.66 12.60
CA LYS A 164 -27.09 -2.30 11.28
C LYS A 164 -26.34 -1.53 10.19
N THR A 165 -26.32 -0.20 10.27
CA THR A 165 -25.57 0.66 9.35
C THR A 165 -24.07 0.47 9.51
N ILE A 166 -23.57 0.37 10.76
CA ILE A 166 -22.16 0.06 11.02
C ILE A 166 -21.79 -1.30 10.43
N ARG A 167 -22.62 -2.34 10.64
CA ARG A 167 -22.41 -3.67 10.05
C ARG A 167 -22.37 -3.64 8.52
N ALA A 168 -23.26 -2.88 7.89
CA ALA A 168 -23.27 -2.72 6.43
C ALA A 168 -21.99 -2.05 5.93
N HIS A 169 -21.53 -0.97 6.57
CA HIS A 169 -20.27 -0.34 6.22
C HIS A 169 -19.06 -1.25 6.48
N LYS A 170 -19.05 -2.03 7.57
CA LYS A 170 -18.01 -3.05 7.82
C LYS A 170 -17.95 -4.04 6.65
N PHE A 171 -19.11 -4.56 6.21
CA PHE A 171 -19.20 -5.47 5.07
C PHE A 171 -18.71 -4.83 3.78
N ASN A 172 -19.10 -3.58 3.50
CA ASN A 172 -18.61 -2.85 2.33
C ASN A 172 -17.09 -2.66 2.37
N ALA A 173 -16.51 -2.38 3.54
CA ALA A 173 -15.06 -2.30 3.72
C ALA A 173 -14.39 -3.64 3.44
N MET A 174 -14.95 -4.75 3.95
CA MET A 174 -14.46 -6.10 3.67
C MET A 174 -14.42 -6.39 2.16
N VAL A 175 -15.52 -6.12 1.45
CA VAL A 175 -15.61 -6.32 -0.01
C VAL A 175 -14.57 -5.47 -0.75
N LYS A 176 -14.42 -4.19 -0.39
CA LYS A 176 -13.46 -3.27 -1.03
C LYS A 176 -12.01 -3.66 -0.80
N LEU A 177 -11.69 -4.12 0.40
CA LEU A 177 -10.36 -4.60 0.78
C LEU A 177 -10.07 -6.03 0.31
N GLY A 178 -11.08 -6.73 -0.22
CA GLY A 178 -10.95 -8.12 -0.64
C GLY A 178 -10.73 -9.08 0.52
N VAL A 179 -11.14 -8.74 1.74
CA VAL A 179 -11.03 -9.63 2.92
C VAL A 179 -12.40 -10.25 3.21
N ASN A 180 -12.40 -11.48 3.74
CA ASN A 180 -13.62 -12.26 3.94
C ASN A 180 -13.91 -12.59 5.42
N SER A 181 -13.12 -12.05 6.36
CA SER A 181 -13.25 -12.33 7.79
C SER A 181 -12.94 -11.11 8.64
N ASP A 182 -13.45 -11.10 9.87
CA ASP A 182 -13.16 -10.04 10.85
C ASP A 182 -11.68 -10.01 11.23
N VAL A 183 -11.03 -11.18 11.31
CA VAL A 183 -9.58 -11.29 11.52
C VAL A 183 -8.83 -10.64 10.36
N GLY A 184 -9.16 -10.97 9.12
CA GLY A 184 -8.54 -10.34 7.94
C GLY A 184 -8.81 -8.84 7.86
N LEU A 185 -9.98 -8.38 8.31
CA LEU A 185 -10.31 -6.96 8.38
C LEU A 185 -9.49 -6.23 9.46
N LEU A 186 -9.26 -6.87 10.60
CA LEU A 186 -8.39 -6.34 11.67
C LEU A 186 -6.93 -6.29 11.20
N ASP A 187 -6.42 -7.35 10.56
CA ASP A 187 -5.08 -7.36 9.97
C ASP A 187 -4.88 -6.22 8.95
N ALA A 188 -5.91 -5.93 8.15
CA ALA A 188 -5.92 -4.80 7.23
C ALA A 188 -5.98 -3.45 7.98
N ALA A 189 -6.82 -3.35 9.01
CA ALA A 189 -6.95 -2.15 9.83
C ALA A 189 -5.64 -1.79 10.57
N ASP A 190 -4.84 -2.78 10.96
CA ASP A 190 -3.54 -2.57 11.59
C ASP A 190 -2.55 -1.85 10.66
N LEU A 191 -2.69 -1.96 9.34
CA LEU A 191 -1.89 -1.16 8.41
C LEU A 191 -2.22 0.34 8.49
N LEU A 192 -3.43 0.70 8.94
CA LEU A 192 -3.84 2.09 9.15
C LEU A 192 -3.27 2.67 10.46
N THR A 193 -3.09 1.86 11.51
CA THR A 193 -2.57 2.32 12.81
C THR A 193 -1.06 2.51 12.82
N HIS A 194 -0.33 1.78 11.98
CA HIS A 194 1.11 2.00 11.78
C HIS A 194 1.43 3.23 10.90
N LEU A 195 0.43 4.05 10.56
CA LEU A 195 0.71 5.45 10.25
C LEU A 195 0.96 6.20 11.56
N PRO A 196 2.18 6.68 11.87
CA PRO A 196 2.31 7.71 12.89
C PRO A 196 1.40 8.87 12.47
N ALA A 197 0.47 9.22 13.37
CA ALA A 197 -0.20 10.50 13.38
C ALA A 197 0.90 11.56 13.22
N GLY A 198 0.83 12.32 12.13
CA GLY A 198 1.97 13.07 11.64
C GLY A 198 2.57 14.01 12.70
N GLU A 199 3.88 14.06 12.77
CA GLU A 199 4.53 15.32 13.08
C GLU A 199 4.38 16.23 11.86
N GLY A 200 3.81 17.43 12.07
CA GLY A 200 3.92 18.51 11.10
C GLY A 200 2.65 19.05 10.45
N ARG A 201 1.48 18.98 11.09
CA ARG A 201 0.49 20.06 10.97
C ARG A 201 -0.26 20.24 12.28
N ARG A 202 0.33 21.06 13.17
CA ARG A 202 -0.39 21.71 14.26
C ARG A 202 -1.40 22.67 13.64
N THR A 203 -2.57 22.13 13.30
CA THR A 203 -3.82 22.88 13.25
C THR A 203 -4.83 22.02 13.99
N ALA A 204 -5.24 22.52 15.15
CA ALA A 204 -6.19 21.96 16.08
C ALA A 204 -7.23 21.02 15.43
N LEU A 205 -7.03 19.72 15.60
CA LEU A 205 -8.14 18.80 15.74
C LEU A 205 -8.00 18.22 17.14
N THR A 206 -8.78 18.83 18.00
CA THR A 206 -9.06 18.48 19.38
C THR A 206 -9.23 16.97 19.52
N ILE A 207 -8.54 16.42 20.51
CA ILE A 207 -8.87 15.15 21.14
C ILE A 207 -10.38 15.18 21.43
N PRO A 208 -11.21 14.21 20.99
CA PRO A 208 -12.47 14.01 21.68
C PRO A 208 -12.08 13.42 23.03
N ALA A 209 -12.19 14.25 24.07
CA ALA A 209 -11.94 13.85 25.43
C ALA A 209 -12.78 12.61 25.74
N PHE A 210 -12.12 11.57 26.24
CA PHE A 210 -12.77 10.44 26.85
C PHE A 210 -13.29 10.87 28.23
N SER A 211 -14.61 10.86 28.37
CA SER A 211 -15.38 10.74 29.62
C SER A 211 -16.72 10.12 29.26
#